data_AF-A0A3D9T0F8-F1
#
_entry.id   AF-A0A3D9T0F8-F1
#
_cell.length_a   1.000
_cell.length_b   1.000
_cell.length_c   1.000
_cell.angle_alpha   90.00
_cell.angle_beta   90.00
_cell.angle_gamma   90.00
#
_symmetry.space_group_name_H-M   'P 1'
#
loop_
_entity.id
_entity.type
_entity.pdbx_description
1 polymer ?
#
loop_
_entity_poly.entity_id
_entity_poly.type
_entity_poly.pdbx_seq_one_letter_code
_entity_poly.pdbx_strand_id
1 'polypeptide(L)'
;MILIDPPLWPARGLVWSHMVSDSSYEELHAFAERVGLPPRAFDRDHYDVPEGLYEHAVALGASPVGCQELLARLVRAGLRRRRPRPGVTALPGA
;
A
#
# COMPACT_ATOMS: atom_id res chain seq x y z
N MET A 1 10.09 8.31 0.00
CA MET A 1 9.10 8.99 0.88
C MET A 1 7.97 8.02 1.16
N ILE A 2 7.46 8.01 2.40
CA ILE A 2 6.29 7.22 2.78
C ILE A 2 5.00 8.00 2.51
N LEU A 3 4.06 7.37 1.82
CA LEU A 3 2.78 7.93 1.41
C LEU A 3 1.65 7.09 1.98
N ILE A 4 0.57 7.71 2.43
CA ILE A 4 -0.62 7.03 2.95
C ILE A 4 -1.90 7.69 2.42
N ASP A 5 -2.87 6.89 1.96
CA ASP A 5 -4.19 7.39 1.57
C ASP A 5 -5.14 7.49 2.78
N PRO A 6 -6.20 8.33 2.75
CA PRO A 6 -7.18 8.37 3.82
C PRO A 6 -7.84 6.99 3.99
N PRO A 7 -8.33 6.64 5.19
CA PRO A 7 -9.02 5.39 5.40
C PRO A 7 -10.35 5.41 4.63
N LEU A 8 -10.38 4.72 3.49
CA LEU A 8 -11.52 4.70 2.57
C LEU A 8 -12.01 3.29 2.22
N TRP A 9 -11.25 2.25 2.58
CA TRP A 9 -11.45 0.89 2.10
C TRP A 9 -12.10 0.02 3.19
N PRO A 10 -13.43 -0.22 3.17
CA PRO A 10 -14.08 -1.03 4.21
C PRO A 10 -13.78 -2.52 4.04
N ALA A 11 -13.26 -3.15 5.09
CA ALA A 11 -13.05 -4.61 5.14
C ALA A 11 -12.97 -5.11 6.58
N ARG A 12 -13.50 -6.32 6.83
CA ARG A 12 -13.43 -7.00 8.15
C ARG A 12 -13.90 -6.14 9.33
N GLY A 13 -14.89 -5.28 9.11
CA GLY A 13 -15.46 -4.40 10.14
C GLY A 13 -14.64 -3.15 10.48
N LEU A 14 -13.60 -2.85 9.70
CA LEU A 14 -12.78 -1.64 9.83
C LEU A 14 -12.70 -0.91 8.48
N VAL A 15 -12.27 0.34 8.53
CA VAL A 15 -11.81 1.07 7.34
C VAL A 15 -10.30 1.05 7.26
N TRP A 16 -9.76 0.90 6.06
CA TRP A 16 -8.34 0.73 5.82
C TRP A 16 -7.81 1.82 4.90
N SER A 17 -6.53 2.15 5.10
CA SER A 17 -5.66 2.92 4.23
C SER A 17 -4.63 2.00 3.58
N HIS A 18 -4.04 2.45 2.48
CA HIS A 18 -2.85 1.88 1.89
C HIS A 18 -1.66 2.79 2.15
N MET A 19 -0.54 2.19 2.54
CA MET A 19 0.72 2.87 2.75
C MET A 19 1.79 2.30 1.83
N VAL A 20 2.51 3.18 1.13
CA VAL A 20 3.54 2.83 0.14
C VAL A 20 4.80 3.67 0.34
N SER A 21 5.87 3.24 -0.31
CA SER A 21 7.03 4.08 -0.59
C SER A 21 7.07 4.45 -2.07
N ASP A 22 7.56 5.65 -2.38
CA ASP A 22 7.92 6.06 -3.74
C ASP A 22 9.43 5.95 -4.03
N SER A 23 10.17 5.22 -3.20
CA SER A 23 11.64 5.08 -3.30
C SER A 23 12.12 3.63 -3.18
N SER A 24 11.71 2.88 -2.13
CA SER A 24 12.09 1.47 -1.97
C SER A 24 11.19 0.71 -1.00
N TYR A 25 11.17 -0.62 -1.08
CA TYR A 25 10.47 -1.44 -0.08
C TYR A 25 11.20 -1.52 1.26
N GLU A 26 12.52 -1.36 1.26
CA GLU A 26 13.31 -1.38 2.50
C GLU A 26 12.85 -0.26 3.45
N GLU A 27 12.71 0.98 2.95
CA GLU A 27 12.21 2.08 3.77
C GLU A 27 10.74 1.88 4.18
N LEU A 28 9.93 1.23 3.33
CA LEU A 28 8.54 0.93 3.63
C LEU A 28 8.40 -0.08 4.76
N HIS A 29 9.18 -1.17 4.73
CA HIS A 29 9.20 -2.19 5.78
C HIS A 29 9.68 -1.60 7.10
N ALA A 30 10.80 -0.85 7.08
CA ALA A 30 11.32 -0.20 8.27
C ALA A 30 10.34 0.83 8.86
N PHE A 31 9.58 1.53 8.02
CA PHE A 31 8.55 2.45 8.49
C PHE A 31 7.34 1.70 9.08
N ALA A 32 6.87 0.64 8.42
CA ALA A 32 5.75 -0.16 8.88
C ALA A 32 6.01 -0.80 10.26
N GLU A 33 7.23 -1.26 10.52
CA GLU A 33 7.65 -1.73 11.84
C GLU A 33 7.51 -0.65 12.92
N ARG A 34 7.90 0.60 12.63
CA ARG A 34 7.74 1.73 13.56
C ARG A 34 6.29 2.09 13.83
N VAL A 35 5.41 1.95 12.84
CA VAL A 35 3.95 2.12 13.00
C VAL A 35 3.34 0.98 13.82
N GLY A 36 4.02 -0.17 13.93
CA GLY A 36 3.52 -1.36 14.61
C GLY A 36 2.71 -2.29 13.71
N LEU A 37 2.86 -2.18 12.38
CA LEU A 37 2.19 -3.06 11.43
C LEU A 37 2.92 -4.41 11.36
N PRO A 38 2.20 -5.54 11.42
CA PRO A 38 2.83 -6.85 11.30
C PRO A 38 3.29 -7.09 9.84
N PRO A 39 4.36 -7.87 9.58
CA PRO A 39 4.84 -8.15 8.23
C PRO A 39 3.77 -8.71 7.28
N ARG A 40 2.79 -9.47 7.81
CA ARG A 40 1.66 -10.03 7.04
C ARG A 40 0.69 -8.99 6.49
N ALA A 41 0.75 -7.74 6.94
CA ALA A 41 -0.05 -6.64 6.41
C ALA A 41 0.52 -6.09 5.10
N PHE A 42 1.71 -6.53 4.69
CA PHE A 42 2.27 -6.23 3.38
C PHE A 42 1.60 -7.08 2.29
N ASP A 43 0.95 -6.44 1.31
CA ASP A 43 0.44 -7.08 0.10
C ASP A 43 1.19 -6.58 -1.13
N ARG A 44 2.29 -7.28 -1.45
CA ARG A 44 3.11 -7.17 -2.67
C ARG A 44 3.87 -5.85 -2.86
N ASP A 45 3.23 -4.70 -2.65
CA ASP A 45 3.82 -3.38 -2.85
C ASP A 45 3.33 -2.28 -1.91
N HIS A 46 2.42 -2.62 -0.99
CA HIS A 46 1.86 -1.69 -0.01
C HIS A 46 1.59 -2.42 1.30
N TYR A 47 1.41 -1.66 2.36
CA TYR A 47 0.82 -2.12 3.62
C TYR A 47 -0.63 -1.69 3.72
N ASP A 48 -1.49 -2.59 4.18
CA ASP A 48 -2.83 -2.25 4.66
C ASP A 48 -2.75 -1.70 6.09
N VAL A 49 -3.23 -0.48 6.29
CA VAL A 49 -3.20 0.23 7.58
C VAL A 49 -4.63 0.39 8.09
N PRO A 50 -4.99 -0.16 9.26
CA PRO A 50 -6.32 0.05 9.82
C PRO A 50 -6.50 1.52 10.24
N GLU A 51 -7.72 2.04 10.16
CA GLU A 51 -8.04 3.45 10.47
C GLU A 51 -7.48 3.93 11.81
N GLY A 52 -7.45 3.06 12.84
CA GLY A 52 -6.90 3.38 14.16
C GLY A 52 -5.39 3.65 14.19
N LEU A 53 -4.65 3.31 13.13
CA LEU A 53 -3.21 3.59 12.99
C LEU A 53 -2.90 4.71 11.99
N TYR A 54 -3.91 5.27 11.31
CA TYR A 54 -3.71 6.29 10.28
C TYR A 54 -3.02 7.55 10.85
N GLU A 55 -3.61 8.15 11.89
CA GLU A 55 -3.05 9.35 12.53
C GLU A 55 -1.66 9.10 13.12
N HIS A 56 -1.41 7.89 13.63
CA HIS A 56 -0.10 7.50 14.14
C HIS A 56 0.94 7.44 13.01
N ALA A 57 0.60 6.86 11.87
CA ALA A 57 1.48 6.82 10.70
C ALA A 57 1.80 8.23 10.20
N VAL A 58 0.81 9.13 10.14
CA VAL A 58 1.03 10.54 9.78
C VAL A 58 1.94 11.25 10.79
N ALA A 59 1.71 11.05 12.08
CA ALA A 59 2.56 11.61 13.14
C ALA A 59 4.02 11.10 13.08
N LEU A 60 4.25 9.87 12.61
CA LEU A 60 5.58 9.30 12.37
C LEU A 60 6.24 9.78 11.06
N GLY A 61 5.53 10.57 10.25
CA GLY A 61 6.07 11.19 9.04
C GLY A 61 5.58 10.57 7.72
N ALA A 62 4.54 9.74 7.72
CA ALA A 62 3.86 9.37 6.48
C ALA A 62 3.14 10.58 5.89
N SER A 63 3.27 10.79 4.59
CA SER A 63 2.60 11.90 3.91
C SER A 63 1.18 11.51 3.51
N PRO A 64 0.14 12.19 4.04
CA PRO A 64 -1.22 11.96 3.58
C PRO A 64 -1.39 12.48 2.14
N VAL A 65 -1.86 11.62 1.24
CA VAL A 65 -2.10 11.94 -0.17
C VAL A 65 -3.38 11.23 -0.66
N GLY A 66 -3.97 11.66 -1.77
CA GLY A 66 -5.09 10.92 -2.37
C GLY A 66 -4.67 9.59 -2.98
N CYS A 67 -5.59 8.62 -3.09
CA CYS A 67 -5.30 7.29 -3.64
C CYS A 67 -4.70 7.33 -5.07
N GLN A 68 -5.15 8.28 -5.90
CA GLN A 68 -4.64 8.44 -7.27
C GLN A 68 -3.19 8.93 -7.29
N GLU A 69 -2.84 9.88 -6.43
CA GLU A 69 -1.48 10.39 -6.29
C GLU A 69 -0.55 9.32 -5.72
N LEU A 70 -1.01 8.60 -4.70
CA LEU A 70 -0.30 7.47 -4.11
C LEU A 70 0.06 6.43 -5.18
N LEU A 71 -0.94 6.00 -5.97
CA LEU A 71 -0.75 5.03 -7.04
C LEU A 71 0.18 5.57 -8.14
N ALA A 72 0.04 6.84 -8.53
CA ALA A 72 0.88 7.45 -9.55
C ALA A 72 2.35 7.47 -9.13
N ARG A 73 2.65 7.83 -7.87
CA ARG A 73 4.02 7.83 -7.34
C ARG A 73 4.60 6.43 -7.21
N LEU A 74 3.81 5.46 -6.74
CA LEU A 74 4.23 4.05 -6.68
C LEU A 74 4.58 3.49 -8.06
N VAL A 75 3.79 3.83 -9.10
CA VAL A 75 4.06 3.45 -10.48
C VAL A 75 5.31 4.13 -11.01
N ARG A 76 5.46 5.44 -10.78
CA ARG A 76 6.64 6.22 -11.18
C ARG A 76 7.93 5.71 -10.54
N ALA A 77 7.85 5.20 -9.31
CA ALA A 77 8.96 4.57 -8.59
C ALA A 77 9.32 3.17 -9.14
N GLY A 78 8.53 2.62 -10.07
CA GLY A 78 8.73 1.26 -10.60
C GLY A 78 8.40 0.15 -9.61
N LEU A 79 7.74 0.48 -8.50
CA LEU A 79 7.47 -0.47 -7.42
C LEU A 79 6.17 -1.24 -7.63
N ARG A 80 5.15 -0.70 -8.32
CA ARG A 80 3.82 -1.35 -8.45
C ARG A 80 3.90 -2.83 -8.88
N ARG A 81 3.40 -3.73 -8.02
CA ARG A 81 3.20 -5.18 -8.22
C ARG A 81 1.71 -5.54 -8.28
N ARG A 82 1.16 -5.52 -9.49
CA ARG A 82 -0.24 -5.90 -9.73
C ARG A 82 -0.48 -7.38 -9.45
N ARG A 83 -1.69 -7.72 -8.99
CA ARG A 83 -2.13 -9.12 -8.91
C ARG A 83 -2.24 -9.64 -10.35
N PRO A 84 -1.68 -10.81 -10.68
CA PRO A 84 -1.97 -11.46 -11.95
C PRO A 84 -3.48 -11.63 -12.08
N ARG A 85 -4.05 -11.28 -13.23
CA ARG A 85 -5.44 -11.62 -13.51
C ARG A 85 -5.51 -13.16 -13.61
N PRO A 86 -6.46 -13.84 -12.94
CA PRO A 86 -6.73 -15.24 -13.24
C PRO A 86 -6.93 -15.36 -14.75
N GLY A 87 -6.17 -16.25 -15.38
CA GLY A 87 -5.93 -16.21 -16.81
C GLY A 87 -7.20 -16.09 -17.64
N VAL A 88 -7.21 -15.12 -18.57
CA VAL A 88 -7.67 -15.47 -19.91
C VAL A 88 -6.68 -16.54 -20.36
N THR A 89 -7.09 -17.80 -20.22
CA THR A 89 -6.41 -18.91 -20.88
C THR A 89 -6.35 -18.52 -22.35
N ALA A 90 -5.17 -18.15 -22.85
CA ALA A 90 -4.95 -18.14 -24.28
C ALA A 90 -5.16 -19.60 -24.71
N LEU A 91 -6.31 -19.85 -25.33
CA LEU A 91 -6.54 -21.14 -25.99
C LEU A 91 -5.41 -21.30 -27.01
N PRO A 92 -4.68 -22.43 -27.00
CA PRO A 92 -3.78 -22.71 -28.11
C PRO A 92 -4.63 -23.05 -29.34
N GLY A 93 -4.51 -22.23 -30.38
CA GLY A 93 -4.79 -22.63 -31.76
C GLY A 93 -5.99 -21.97 -32.43
N ALA A 94 -5.71 -21.26 -33.52
CA ALA A 94 -6.06 -21.73 -34.87
C ALA A 94 -4.95 -21.31 -35.83
#